data_AF-A0AAU8N7Z3-F1
#
_entry.id   AF-A0AAU8N7Z3-F1
#
_cell.length_a   1.000
_cell.length_b   1.000
_cell.length_c   1.000
_cell.angle_alpha   90.00
_cell.angle_beta   90.00
_cell.angle_gamma   90.00
#
_symmetry.space_group_name_H-M   'P 1'
#
loop_
_entity.id
_entity.type
_entity.pdbx_description
1 polymer ?
#
loop_
_entity_poly.entity_id
_entity_poly.type
_entity_poly.pdbx_seq_one_letter_code
_entity_poly.pdbx_strand_id
1 'polypeptide(L)'
;MRKPFFLFVILIISSLMLGGCASEEEKTIVSSAEKFAANYVLEKYGVTVRFTDYRFSPPDLSKSLGLHGYIEGDKKKKVFVFVNYDPLSIKTLSLPDGISKKSDSK
;
A
#
# COMPACT_ATOMS: atom_id res chain seq x y z
N MET A 1 -15.20 -5.84 -48.68
CA MET A 1 -15.44 -4.74 -47.73
C MET A 1 -15.03 -5.20 -46.34
N ARG A 2 -13.82 -4.84 -45.88
CA ARG A 2 -13.26 -5.29 -44.59
C ARG A 2 -13.73 -4.35 -43.48
N LYS A 3 -14.20 -4.97 -42.40
CA LYS A 3 -15.18 -4.44 -41.44
C LYS A 3 -14.58 -3.38 -40.49
N PRO A 4 -15.31 -2.29 -40.16
CA PRO A 4 -14.88 -1.27 -39.20
C PRO A 4 -14.78 -1.81 -37.74
N PHE A 5 -15.20 -3.05 -37.50
CA PHE A 5 -15.15 -3.71 -36.19
C PHE A 5 -13.73 -3.94 -35.66
N PHE A 6 -12.74 -4.16 -36.54
CA PHE A 6 -11.36 -4.46 -36.11
C PHE A 6 -10.65 -3.23 -35.50
N LEU A 7 -11.02 -2.02 -35.94
CA LEU A 7 -10.44 -0.77 -35.43
C LEU A 7 -10.87 -0.47 -33.98
N PHE A 8 -12.12 -0.78 -33.63
CA PHE A 8 -12.62 -0.60 -32.27
C PHE A 8 -11.95 -1.55 -31.26
N VAL A 9 -11.64 -2.78 -31.67
CA VAL A 9 -10.95 -3.76 -30.80
C VAL A 9 -9.52 -3.33 -30.49
N ILE A 10 -8.78 -2.77 -31.47
CA ILE A 10 -7.42 -2.26 -31.26
C ILE A 10 -7.40 -1.07 -30.29
N LEU A 11 -8.40 -0.18 -30.38
CA LEU A 11 -8.50 1.01 -29.52
C LEU A 11 -8.74 0.65 -28.05
N ILE A 12 -9.57 -0.37 -27.79
CA ILE A 12 -9.83 -0.88 -26.43
C ILE A 12 -8.56 -1.53 -25.84
N ILE A 13 -7.84 -2.34 -26.62
CA ILE A 13 -6.59 -2.99 -26.16
C ILE A 13 -5.51 -1.95 -25.85
N SER A 14 -5.39 -0.89 -26.67
CA SER A 14 -4.43 0.20 -26.42
C SER A 14 -4.75 0.98 -25.14
N SER A 15 -6.03 1.09 -24.76
CA SER A 15 -6.44 1.82 -23.56
C SER A 15 -6.11 1.09 -22.25
N LEU A 16 -6.00 -0.25 -22.27
CA LEU A 16 -5.65 -1.05 -21.08
C LEU A 16 -4.18 -0.92 -20.65
N MET A 17 -3.30 -0.48 -21.55
CA MET A 17 -1.86 -0.29 -21.27
C MET A 17 -1.52 1.10 -20.70
N LEU A 18 -2.52 1.97 -20.51
CA LEU A 18 -2.34 3.30 -19.91
C LEU A 18 -2.44 3.28 -18.37
N GLY A 19 -2.48 2.11 -17.74
CA GLY A 19 -2.20 1.99 -16.31
C GLY A 19 -0.76 2.40 -16.06
N GLY A 20 -0.55 3.63 -15.57
CA GLY A 20 0.76 4.26 -15.46
C GLY A 20 1.82 3.34 -14.86
N CYS A 21 2.93 3.16 -15.58
CA CYS A 21 4.09 2.46 -15.05
C CYS A 21 4.68 3.31 -13.92
N ALA A 22 4.55 2.85 -12.67
CA ALA A 22 5.18 3.50 -11.53
C ALA A 22 6.70 3.62 -11.75
N SER A 23 7.30 4.73 -11.33
CA SER A 23 8.75 4.93 -11.44
C SER A 23 9.51 3.96 -10.53
N GLU A 24 10.78 3.67 -10.85
CA GLU A 24 11.63 2.80 -10.01
C GLU A 24 11.86 3.40 -8.60
N GLU A 25 11.90 4.73 -8.51
CA GLU A 25 11.97 5.45 -7.24
C GLU A 25 10.69 5.22 -6.42
N GLU A 26 9.52 5.35 -7.03
CA GLU A 26 8.24 5.12 -6.38
C GLU A 26 8.14 3.69 -5.83
N LYS A 27 8.51 2.69 -6.64
CA LYS A 27 8.54 1.28 -6.21
C LYS A 27 9.47 1.06 -5.02
N THR A 28 10.63 1.71 -5.02
CA THR A 28 11.61 1.61 -3.94
C THR A 28 11.06 2.23 -2.64
N ILE A 29 10.44 3.41 -2.73
CA ILE A 29 9.81 4.09 -1.60
C ILE A 29 8.69 3.23 -1.00
N VAL A 30 7.77 2.75 -1.85
CA VAL A 30 6.64 1.90 -1.42
C VAL A 30 7.16 0.62 -0.77
N SER A 31 8.09 -0.09 -1.40
CA SER A 31 8.63 -1.33 -0.85
C SER A 31 9.33 -1.12 0.50
N SER A 32 10.04 0.00 0.66
CA SER A 32 10.68 0.36 1.93
C SER A 32 9.66 0.66 3.03
N ALA A 33 8.64 1.47 2.72
CA ALA A 33 7.57 1.83 3.64
C ALA A 33 6.74 0.60 4.07
N GLU A 34 6.42 -0.30 3.13
CA GLU A 34 5.70 -1.55 3.41
C GLU A 34 6.48 -2.45 4.36
N LYS A 35 7.78 -2.68 4.09
CA LYS A 35 8.64 -3.49 4.97
C LYS A 35 8.74 -2.89 6.36
N PHE A 36 8.97 -1.58 6.45
CA PHE A 36 9.05 -0.87 7.72
C PHE A 36 7.75 -0.98 8.52
N ALA A 37 6.61 -0.72 7.89
CA ALA A 37 5.30 -0.78 8.54
C ALA A 37 4.93 -2.22 8.98
N ALA A 38 5.20 -3.22 8.14
CA ALA A 38 4.94 -4.62 8.47
C ALA A 38 5.75 -5.07 9.69
N ASN A 39 7.05 -4.73 9.72
CA ASN A 39 7.92 -5.03 10.86
C ASN A 39 7.45 -4.32 12.12
N TYR A 40 7.12 -3.02 12.03
CA TYR A 40 6.59 -2.27 13.18
C TYR A 40 5.34 -2.95 13.78
N VAL A 41 4.39 -3.35 12.93
CA VAL A 41 3.16 -4.01 13.38
C VAL A 41 3.45 -5.38 14.00
N LEU A 42 4.31 -6.18 13.36
CA LEU A 42 4.69 -7.49 13.89
C LEU A 42 5.40 -7.39 15.25
N GLU A 43 6.37 -6.49 15.36
CA GLU A 43 7.14 -6.29 16.59
C GLU A 43 6.24 -5.78 17.71
N LYS A 44 5.49 -4.70 17.46
CA LYS A 44 4.70 -4.01 18.49
C LYS A 44 3.36 -4.65 18.80
N TYR A 45 2.73 -5.36 17.89
CA TYR A 45 1.37 -5.92 18.05
C TYR A 45 1.31 -7.44 17.85
N GLY A 46 2.36 -8.07 17.31
CA GLY A 46 2.41 -9.52 17.19
C GLY A 46 1.54 -10.10 16.09
N VAL A 47 1.14 -9.26 15.12
CA VAL A 47 0.32 -9.67 13.99
C VAL A 47 1.03 -9.39 12.69
N THR A 48 0.95 -10.31 11.74
CA THR A 48 1.49 -10.12 10.40
C THR A 48 0.46 -9.43 9.52
N VAL A 49 0.89 -8.46 8.74
CA VAL A 49 0.03 -7.70 7.83
C VAL A 49 0.49 -7.88 6.38
N ARG A 50 -0.47 -7.86 5.46
CA ARG A 50 -0.20 -7.82 4.02
C ARG A 50 -0.80 -6.55 3.44
N PHE A 51 0.06 -5.70 2.89
CA PHE A 51 -0.36 -4.51 2.14
C PHE A 51 -0.71 -4.90 0.71
N THR A 52 -1.73 -4.24 0.17
CA THR A 52 -2.26 -4.51 -1.18
C THR A 52 -2.45 -3.25 -1.99
N ASP A 53 -2.45 -2.09 -1.35
CA ASP A 53 -2.66 -0.81 -2.01
C ASP A 53 -1.95 0.30 -1.24
N TYR A 54 -1.57 1.35 -1.95
CA TYR A 54 -0.92 2.52 -1.39
C TYR A 54 -1.38 3.81 -2.05
N ARG A 55 -1.26 4.91 -1.32
CA ARG A 55 -1.54 6.25 -1.84
C ARG A 55 -0.56 7.26 -1.27
N PHE A 56 0.20 7.91 -2.14
CA PHE A 56 1.04 9.02 -1.76
C PHE A 56 0.21 10.23 -1.30
N SER A 57 0.71 10.91 -0.28
CA SER A 57 0.29 12.27 -0.01
C SER A 57 0.63 13.16 -1.21
N PRO A 58 -0.12 14.26 -1.42
CA PRO A 58 0.33 15.31 -2.32
C PRO A 58 1.77 15.74 -1.99
N PRO A 59 2.65 15.85 -3.00
CA PRO A 59 4.10 16.04 -2.80
C PRO A 59 4.44 17.38 -2.14
N ASP A 60 3.54 18.37 -2.26
CA ASP A 60 3.60 19.69 -1.62
C ASP A 60 3.20 19.66 -0.13
N LEU A 61 2.48 18.62 0.33
CA LEU A 61 2.02 18.52 1.71
C LEU A 61 2.94 17.69 2.59
N SER A 62 3.43 16.54 2.10
CA SER A 62 4.26 15.65 2.90
C SER A 62 4.93 14.54 2.11
N LYS A 63 6.14 14.16 2.55
CA LYS A 63 6.82 12.92 2.14
C LYS A 63 6.26 11.71 2.88
N SER A 64 4.99 11.39 2.62
CA SER A 64 4.32 10.26 3.25
C SER A 64 3.38 9.54 2.30
N LEU A 65 3.02 8.31 2.65
CA LEU A 65 2.05 7.51 1.92
C LEU A 65 1.20 6.68 2.90
N GLY A 66 -0.06 6.48 2.54
CA GLY A 66 -0.98 5.58 3.21
C GLY A 66 -0.89 4.18 2.61
N LEU A 67 -0.75 3.16 3.44
CA LEU A 67 -0.73 1.75 3.09
C LEU A 67 -2.02 1.09 3.57
N HIS A 68 -2.72 0.40 2.66
CA HIS A 68 -3.92 -0.35 2.96
C HIS A 68 -3.66 -1.84 2.81
N GLY A 69 -4.16 -2.61 3.76
CA GLY A 69 -3.92 -4.05 3.81
C GLY A 69 -4.89 -4.78 4.71
N TYR A 70 -4.47 -5.97 5.12
CA TYR A 70 -5.22 -6.80 6.04
C TYR A 70 -4.30 -7.67 6.91
N ILE A 71 -4.83 -8.19 8.01
CA ILE A 71 -4.15 -9.19 8.84
C ILE A 71 -4.01 -10.49 8.04
N GLU A 72 -2.80 -11.03 7.97
CA GLU A 72 -2.57 -12.29 7.26
C GLU A 72 -3.49 -13.41 7.78
N GLY A 73 -4.09 -14.16 6.84
CA GLY A 73 -5.10 -15.18 7.14
C GLY A 73 -6.55 -14.65 7.19
N ASP A 74 -6.79 -13.34 7.29
CA ASP A 74 -8.15 -12.77 7.33
C ASP A 74 -8.27 -11.45 6.57
N LYS A 75 -8.74 -11.52 5.32
CA LYS A 75 -8.93 -10.35 4.44
C LYS A 75 -10.01 -9.37 4.92
N LYS A 76 -10.87 -9.77 5.87
CA LYS A 76 -11.91 -8.89 6.44
C LYS A 76 -11.33 -7.96 7.50
N LYS A 77 -10.25 -8.36 8.16
CA LYS A 77 -9.52 -7.57 9.15
C LYS A 77 -8.62 -6.54 8.47
N LYS A 78 -9.21 -5.41 8.07
CA LYS A 78 -8.51 -4.33 7.37
C LYS A 78 -7.51 -3.61 8.27
N VAL A 79 -6.39 -3.22 7.67
CA VAL A 79 -5.31 -2.46 8.32
C VAL A 79 -5.02 -1.23 7.47
N PHE A 80 -4.79 -0.10 8.12
CA PHE A 80 -4.29 1.11 7.49
C PHE A 80 -3.07 1.65 8.25
N VAL A 81 -2.03 2.04 7.53
CA VAL A 81 -0.81 2.63 8.10
C VAL A 81 -0.43 3.86 7.29
N PHE A 82 -0.27 5.00 7.95
CA PHE A 82 0.26 6.21 7.33
C PHE A 82 1.73 6.37 7.71
N VAL A 83 2.61 6.39 6.71
CA VAL A 83 4.06 6.29 6.89
C VAL A 83 4.72 7.53 6.28
N ASN A 84 5.53 8.26 7.04
CA ASN A 84 6.54 9.13 6.43
C ASN A 84 7.65 8.23 5.88
N TYR A 85 8.13 8.47 4.67
CA TYR A 85 9.20 7.66 4.07
C TYR A 85 10.57 8.34 4.10
N ASP A 86 10.66 9.59 4.58
CA ASP A 86 11.90 10.36 4.69
C ASP A 86 11.82 11.35 5.88
N PRO A 87 12.29 10.97 7.10
CA PRO A 87 12.72 9.61 7.48
C PRO A 87 11.54 8.68 7.77
N LEU A 88 11.81 7.36 7.72
CA LEU A 88 10.81 6.32 8.01
C LEU A 88 10.22 6.47 9.41
N SER A 89 8.92 6.71 9.50
CA SER A 89 8.18 6.79 10.76
C SER A 89 6.67 6.55 10.58
N ILE A 90 6.05 5.95 11.59
CA ILE A 90 4.60 5.72 11.62
C ILE A 90 3.92 7.01 12.10
N LYS A 91 3.07 7.61 11.27
CA LYS A 91 2.20 8.74 11.65
C LYS A 91 0.87 8.28 12.23
N THR A 92 0.29 7.26 11.62
CA THR A 92 -1.03 6.75 11.98
C THR A 92 -1.07 5.26 11.75
N LEU A 93 -1.69 4.53 12.67
CA LEU A 93 -1.91 3.10 12.57
C LEU A 93 -3.35 2.82 12.98
N SER A 94 -4.09 2.16 12.10
CA SER A 94 -5.44 1.65 12.37
C SER A 94 -5.40 0.13 12.24
N LEU A 95 -5.69 -0.54 13.35
CA LEU A 95 -5.81 -2.00 13.42
C LEU A 95 -7.26 -2.37 13.79
N PRO A 96 -7.71 -3.59 13.41
CA PRO A 96 -8.99 -4.13 13.88
C PRO A 96 -9.07 -4.20 15.41
N ASP A 97 -10.30 -4.19 15.91
CA ASP A 97 -10.60 -4.35 17.33
C ASP A 97 -10.01 -5.65 17.90
N GLY A 98 -9.64 -5.60 19.18
CA GLY A 98 -9.06 -6.74 19.90
C GLY A 98 -7.56 -6.94 19.68
N ILE A 99 -6.90 -6.11 18.86
CA ILE A 99 -5.43 -6.12 18.72
C ILE A 99 -4.85 -5.04 19.63
N SER A 100 -4.14 -5.47 20.68
CA SER A 100 -3.43 -4.57 21.59
C SER A 100 -1.92 -4.63 21.36
N LYS A 101 -1.23 -3.53 21.67
CA LYS A 101 0.23 -3.51 21.73
C LYS A 101 0.71 -4.61 22.69
N LYS A 102 1.79 -5.30 22.34
CA LYS A 102 2.47 -6.22 23.26
C LYS A 102 2.84 -5.46 24.52
N SER A 103 2.62 -6.10 25.67
CA SER A 103 3.21 -5.67 26.93
C SER A 103 4.73 -5.61 26.73
N ASP A 104 5.33 -4.45 26.96
CA ASP A 104 6.77 -4.32 27.04
C ASP A 104 7.20 -5.04 28.33
N SER A 105 7.33 -6.38 28.29
CA SER A 105 7.88 -7.16 29.41
C SER A 105 9.33 -6.72 29.58
N LYS A 106 9.55 -5.90 30.61
CA LYS A 106 10.85 -5.43 31.07
C LYS A 106 11.59 -6.53 31.82
#